data_AF-A0AA38IZB2-F1
#
_entry.id   AF-A0AA38IZB2-F1
#
_cell.length_a   1.000
_cell.length_b   1.000
_cell.length_c   1.000
_cell.angle_alpha   90.00
_cell.angle_beta   90.00
_cell.angle_gamma   90.00
#
_symmetry.space_group_name_H-M   'P 1'
#
loop_
_entity.id
_entity.type
_entity.pdbx_description
1 polymer ?
#
loop_
_entity_poly.entity_id
_entity_poly.type
_entity_poly.pdbx_seq_one_letter_code
_entity_poly.pdbx_strand_id
1 'polypeptide(L)'
;MCDKRVSDLIELLIAEENFIEYKIQVHGKTERGDGYLGKITFVSVTGKTKKENTKELNLVIKTSAQNELLRNELPIKELFELEIYIYDKVVPTFRNFQ
;
A
#
# COMPACT_ATOMS: atom_id res chain seq x y z
N MET A 1 -8.37 -10.76 11.48
CA MET A 1 -7.77 -11.28 10.23
C MET A 1 -7.46 -10.12 9.29
N CYS A 2 -6.29 -10.13 8.64
CA CYS A 2 -5.93 -9.13 7.62
C CYS A 2 -6.89 -9.23 6.42
N ASP A 3 -7.09 -8.13 5.67
CA ASP A 3 -7.93 -8.17 4.47
C ASP A 3 -7.23 -9.02 3.41
N LYS A 4 -7.93 -9.95 2.76
CA LYS A 4 -7.33 -10.88 1.79
C LYS A 4 -6.56 -10.14 0.70
N ARG A 5 -7.10 -9.03 0.20
CA ARG A 5 -6.45 -8.21 -0.84
C ARG A 5 -5.14 -7.60 -0.37
N VAL A 6 -5.05 -7.23 0.91
CA VAL A 6 -3.84 -6.67 1.51
C VAL A 6 -2.79 -7.78 1.63
N SER A 7 -3.18 -8.99 2.03
CA SER A 7 -2.28 -10.15 2.05
C SER A 7 -1.73 -10.46 0.66
N ASP A 8 -2.59 -10.55 -0.36
CA ASP A 8 -2.20 -10.85 -1.74
C ASP A 8 -1.17 -9.83 -2.27
N LEU A 9 -1.37 -8.53 -1.97
CA LEU A 9 -0.42 -7.47 -2.35
C LEU A 9 0.92 -7.60 -1.62
N ILE A 10 0.91 -7.97 -0.34
CA ILE A 10 2.13 -8.16 0.44
C ILE A 10 2.91 -9.37 -0.09
N GLU A 11 2.23 -10.46 -0.48
CA GLU A 11 2.87 -11.64 -1.05
C GLU A 11 3.60 -11.34 -2.36
N LEU A 12 2.98 -10.55 -3.25
CA LEU A 12 3.63 -10.08 -4.48
C LEU A 12 4.90 -9.28 -4.17
N LEU A 13 4.81 -8.36 -3.22
CA LEU A 13 5.94 -7.52 -2.82
C LEU A 13 7.07 -8.34 -2.20
N ILE A 14 6.75 -9.32 -1.36
CA ILE A 14 7.72 -10.22 -0.74
C ILE A 14 8.49 -11.02 -1.80
N ALA A 15 7.80 -11.46 -2.86
CA ALA A 15 8.42 -12.17 -3.97
C ALA A 15 9.38 -11.27 -4.77
N GLU A 16 8.98 -10.03 -5.08
CA GLU A 16 9.85 -9.05 -5.76
C GLU A 16 11.11 -8.73 -4.92
N GLU A 17 10.94 -8.61 -3.61
CA GLU A 17 12.01 -8.25 -2.68
C GLU A 17 12.90 -9.42 -2.23
N ASN A 18 12.61 -10.63 -2.72
CA ASN A 18 13.39 -11.85 -2.48
C ASN A 18 13.60 -12.18 -0.99
N PHE A 19 12.56 -11.98 -0.18
CA PHE A 19 12.57 -12.41 1.22
C PHE A 19 12.55 -13.94 1.31
N ILE A 20 13.43 -14.49 2.16
CA ILE A 20 13.50 -15.93 2.43
C ILE A 20 12.66 -16.27 3.67
N GLU A 21 12.74 -15.39 4.66
CA GLU A 21 11.98 -15.47 5.91
C GLU A 21 11.46 -14.09 6.22
N TYR A 22 10.19 -13.99 6.63
CA TYR A 22 9.57 -12.70 6.94
C TYR A 22 8.49 -12.82 8.01
N LYS A 23 8.23 -11.69 8.67
CA LYS A 23 7.14 -11.49 9.62
C LYS A 23 6.36 -10.25 9.19
N ILE A 24 5.05 -10.41 9.06
CA ILE A 24 4.11 -9.32 8.75
C ILE A 24 3.49 -8.84 10.06
N GLN A 25 3.52 -7.53 10.29
CA GLN A 25 2.84 -6.87 11.40
C GLN A 25 1.89 -5.81 10.84
N VAL A 26 0.60 -5.91 11.17
CA VAL A 26 -0.41 -4.92 10.77
C VAL A 26 -0.63 -3.98 11.94
N HIS A 27 -0.26 -2.71 11.76
CA HIS A 27 -0.29 -1.69 12.83
C HIS A 27 -1.65 -1.03 12.98
N GLY A 28 -2.47 -1.05 11.93
CA GLY A 28 -3.78 -0.44 11.98
C GLY A 28 -4.40 -0.27 10.59
N LYS A 29 -5.66 0.16 10.61
CA LYS A 29 -6.42 0.51 9.42
C LYS A 29 -7.09 1.86 9.67
N THR A 30 -7.22 2.69 8.65
CA THR A 30 -8.00 3.92 8.76
C THR A 30 -9.49 3.63 8.93
N GLU A 31 -10.19 4.51 9.64
CA GLU A 31 -11.64 4.43 9.84
C GLU A 31 -12.40 4.85 8.58
N ARG A 32 -13.74 4.69 8.59
CA ARG A 32 -14.57 5.08 7.44
C ARG A 32 -14.51 6.60 7.24
N GLY A 33 -14.02 7.03 6.09
CA GLY A 33 -13.85 8.46 5.75
C GLY A 33 -12.38 8.88 5.71
N ASP A 34 -11.53 8.18 6.47
CA ASP A 34 -10.09 8.40 6.46
C ASP A 34 -9.43 7.58 5.35
N GLY A 35 -8.91 8.29 4.34
CA GLY A 35 -8.25 7.68 3.19
C GLY A 35 -8.90 7.97 1.83
N TYR A 36 -9.79 8.96 1.72
CA TYR A 36 -10.38 9.48 0.48
C TYR A 36 -10.72 8.41 -0.56
N LEU A 37 -11.96 7.91 -0.52
CA LEU A 37 -12.50 6.87 -1.42
C LEU A 37 -11.74 5.51 -1.37
N GLY A 38 -10.85 5.34 -0.40
CA GLY A 38 -10.16 4.09 -0.13
C GLY A 38 -9.98 3.83 1.36
N LYS A 39 -9.51 2.63 1.67
CA LYS A 39 -9.12 2.19 3.00
C LYS A 39 -7.61 2.01 3.04
N ILE A 40 -6.97 2.65 4.01
CA ILE A 40 -5.53 2.56 4.22
C ILE A 40 -5.24 1.53 5.31
N THR A 41 -4.25 0.67 5.08
CA THR A 41 -3.73 -0.30 6.04
C THR A 41 -2.24 -0.06 6.21
N PHE A 42 -1.79 0.06 7.46
CA PHE A 42 -0.38 0.22 7.80
C PHE A 42 0.21 -1.14 8.16
N VAL A 43 1.31 -1.49 7.49
CA VAL A 43 1.93 -2.81 7.61
C VAL A 43 3.44 -2.66 7.69
N SER A 44 4.09 -3.40 8.59
CA SER A 44 5.54 -3.62 8.54
C SER A 44 5.84 -5.05 8.15
N VAL A 45 6.80 -5.23 7.25
CA VAL A 45 7.36 -6.53 6.88
C VAL A 45 8.81 -6.52 7.29
N THR A 46 9.18 -7.38 8.24
CA THR A 46 10.57 -7.54 8.68
C THR A 46 11.03 -8.93 8.31
N GLY A 47 12.19 -9.07 7.67
CA GLY A 47 12.66 -10.37 7.22
C GLY A 47 14.12 -10.37 6.79
N LYS A 48 14.57 -11.52 6.28
CA LYS A 48 15.91 -11.68 5.71
C LYS A 48 15.80 -11.83 4.20
N THR A 49 16.68 -11.14 3.47
CA THR A 49 16.78 -11.30 2.02
C THR A 49 18.03 -12.08 1.67
N LYS A 50 18.13 -12.59 0.44
CA LYS A 50 19.34 -13.27 -0.05
C LYS A 50 20.59 -12.37 -0.07
N LYS A 51 20.42 -11.05 -0.07
CA LYS A 51 21.50 -10.07 -0.17
C LYS A 51 21.84 -9.39 1.17
N GLU A 52 20.85 -9.21 2.05
CA GLU A 52 21.01 -8.51 3.33
C GLU A 52 20.50 -9.35 4.51
N ASN A 53 21.26 -9.37 5.60
CA ASN A 53 20.95 -10.18 6.79
C ASN A 53 19.62 -9.82 7.45
N THR A 54 19.16 -8.57 7.35
CA THR A 54 17.84 -8.12 7.83
C THR A 54 17.38 -6.92 7.00
N LYS A 55 16.15 -6.98 6.48
CA LYS A 55 15.46 -5.88 5.78
C LYS A 55 14.10 -5.64 6.45
N GLU A 56 13.77 -4.37 6.62
CA GLU A 56 12.47 -3.92 7.12
C GLU A 56 11.80 -3.00 6.11
N LEU A 57 10.52 -3.26 5.84
CA LEU A 57 9.68 -2.47 4.96
C LEU A 57 8.48 -1.95 5.73
N ASN A 58 8.32 -0.64 5.75
CA ASN A 58 7.17 0.03 6.32
C ASN A 58 6.25 0.47 5.17
N LEU A 59 5.10 -0.19 5.06
CA LEU A 59 4.17 -0.10 3.94
C LEU A 59 2.88 0.61 4.35
N VAL A 60 2.40 1.46 3.45
CA VAL A 60 1.07 2.06 3.50
C VAL A 60 0.30 1.52 2.32
N ILE A 61 -0.68 0.63 2.58
CA ILE A 61 -1.43 -0.07 1.52
C ILE A 61 -2.83 0.55 1.44
N LYS A 62 -3.12 1.18 0.31
CA LYS A 62 -4.45 1.73 0.01
C LYS A 62 -5.24 0.76 -0.86
N THR A 63 -6.47 0.46 -0.45
CA THR A 63 -7.38 -0.43 -1.18
C THR A 63 -8.72 0.27 -1.44
N SER A 64 -9.35 0.02 -2.57
CA SER A 64 -10.68 0.56 -2.88
C SER A 64 -11.72 0.08 -1.86
N ALA A 65 -12.75 0.89 -1.60
CA ALA A 65 -13.90 0.43 -0.83
C ALA A 65 -14.48 -0.89 -1.38
N GLN A 66 -14.98 -1.74 -0.47
CA GLN A 66 -15.59 -3.03 -0.87
C GLN A 66 -16.98 -2.87 -1.48
N ASN A 67 -17.65 -1.74 -1.21
CA ASN A 67 -18.99 -1.42 -1.72
C ASN A 67 -18.98 -1.27 -3.24
N GLU A 68 -19.73 -2.12 -3.93
CA GLU A 68 -19.82 -2.15 -5.39
C GLU A 68 -20.51 -0.93 -5.98
N LEU A 69 -21.53 -0.38 -5.31
CA LEU A 69 -22.23 0.82 -5.79
C LEU A 69 -21.26 2.00 -5.91
N LEU A 70 -20.45 2.21 -4.86
CA LEU A 70 -19.41 3.25 -4.89
C LEU A 70 -18.34 3.02 -5.97
N ARG A 71 -18.02 1.75 -6.27
CA ARG A 71 -17.05 1.42 -7.33
C ARG A 71 -17.60 1.64 -8.74
N ASN A 72 -18.91 1.54 -8.92
CA ASN A 72 -19.56 1.72 -10.21
C ASN A 72 -19.93 3.18 -10.48
N GLU A 73 -20.22 3.97 -9.44
CA GLU A 73 -20.62 5.38 -9.57
C GLU A 73 -19.43 6.34 -9.62
N LEU A 74 -18.27 5.94 -9.05
CA LEU A 74 -17.08 6.78 -9.00
C LEU A 74 -15.94 6.20 -9.85
N PRO A 75 -15.13 7.05 -10.51
CA PRO A 75 -13.97 6.63 -11.28
C PRO A 75 -12.80 6.25 -10.35
N ILE A 76 -12.97 5.18 -9.55
CA ILE A 76 -12.03 4.79 -8.50
C ILE A 76 -10.65 4.48 -9.06
N LYS A 77 -10.57 3.87 -10.26
CA LYS A 77 -9.31 3.52 -10.88
C LYS A 77 -8.52 4.78 -11.26
N GLU A 78 -9.16 5.71 -11.94
CA GLU A 78 -8.58 6.98 -12.40
C GLU A 78 -8.11 7.81 -11.21
N LEU A 79 -8.87 7.81 -10.11
CA LEU A 79 -8.49 8.48 -8.87
C LEU A 79 -7.22 7.88 -8.24
N PHE A 80 -7.10 6.55 -8.23
CA PHE A 80 -5.89 5.88 -7.75
C PHE A 80 -4.68 6.15 -8.65
N GLU A 81 -4.87 6.16 -9.98
CA GLU A 81 -3.82 6.50 -10.94
C GLU A 81 -3.35 7.95 -10.77
N LEU A 82 -4.28 8.89 -10.54
CA LEU A 82 -3.94 10.28 -10.26
C LEU A 82 -3.16 10.43 -8.95
N GLU A 83 -3.55 9.71 -7.90
CA GLU A 83 -2.84 9.71 -6.62
C GLU A 83 -1.42 9.14 -6.76
N ILE A 84 -1.25 8.05 -7.51
CA ILE A 84 0.07 7.51 -7.86
C ILE A 84 0.90 8.58 -8.59
N TYR A 85 0.32 9.25 -9.58
CA TYR A 85 1.00 10.32 -10.33
C TYR A 85 1.42 11.49 -9.42
N ILE A 86 0.57 11.87 -8.45
CA ILE A 86 0.91 12.91 -7.48
C ILE A 86 2.15 12.52 -6.68
N TYR A 87 2.20 11.30 -6.15
CA TYR A 87 3.34 10.85 -5.33
C TYR A 87 4.61 10.57 -6.16
N ASP A 88 4.46 10.08 -7.39
CA ASP A 88 5.60 9.72 -8.25
C ASP A 88 6.20 10.91 -9.00
N LYS A 89 5.38 11.88 -9.43
CA LYS A 89 5.81 13.00 -10.28
C LYS A 89 5.68 14.35 -9.60
N VAL A 90 4.50 14.67 -9.08
CA VAL A 90 4.21 16.02 -8.60
C VAL A 90 5.01 16.34 -7.34
N VAL A 91 4.86 15.54 -6.27
CA VAL A 91 5.53 15.77 -4.99
C VAL A 91 7.06 15.85 -5.13
N PRO A 92 7.74 14.93 -5.84
CA PRO A 92 9.19 15.02 -6.02
C PRO A 92 9.61 16.28 -6.80
N THR A 93 8.85 16.65 -7.84
CA THR A 93 9.12 17.87 -8.62
C THR A 93 9.07 19.10 -7.73
N PHE A 94 8.02 19.25 -6.92
CA PHE A 94 7.91 20.38 -5.98
C PHE A 94 9.01 20.39 -4.92
N ARG A 95 9.40 19.23 -4.40
CA ARG A 95 10.52 19.13 -3.43
C ARG A 95 11.85 19.58 -4.03
N ASN A 96 12.09 19.34 -5.33
CA ASN A 96 13.32 19.76 -6.00
C ASN A 96 13.37 21.27 -6.30
N PHE A 97 12.22 21.96 -6.26
CA PHE A 97 12.13 23.41 -6.47
C PHE A 97 12.29 24.23 -5.17
N GLN A 98 12.28 23.58 -4.00
CA GLN A 98 12.52 24.22 -2.69
C GLN A 98 13.98 24.15 -2.29
#